data_AF-A0A947D113-F1
#
_entry.id   AF-A0A947D113-F1
#
_cell.length_a   1.000
_cell.length_b   1.000
_cell.length_c   1.000
_cell.angle_alpha   90.00
_cell.angle_beta   90.00
_cell.angle_gamma   90.00
#
_symmetry.space_group_name_H-M   'P 1'
#
loop_
_entity.id
_entity.type
_entity.pdbx_description
1 polymer ?
#
loop_
_entity_poly.entity_id
_entity_poly.type
_entity_poly.pdbx_seq_one_letter_code
_entity_poly.pdbx_strand_id
1 'polypeptide(L)'
;MADASMILGGLRTTVLADEPLWPQHTPHWADVAWIAMKRDLLISRDDWDVWTDWYDARLAGRSPWRQSIEFARATLPDSLWEQGPKAVNAEIKRLIAADRATGGTPTAAEVEGFDFFLSYSTRNEASARKIGSVIEKAKHSVFAQYKDFGPGSNFVREMQFGLERSERLVAVLSPEYEASDHCQAEWASFYNRDPSSNQRLIVPILIHPTPLNGLARQVVYVNIVGLSDSEAEAKIREAIAPVRPRSKAEFRRALAVAASPKPIENEAGQIDIARNETFDKVVASDDLYGLPERQLELARSIQKALKGKNAPPIVLSAVRAVERHLNAHGLSAPLGLLTDQIGVIEAEFSDAQKEEAPWTRRGAGKALQQLIDNHQQYRMHFPLDSDRDRLYRAAPIQTDTLRDPAFLANQDRLVAGAREAERKGVVTERLADGVETRREFLRAVASMPKTDTPADLFVDPNDRISPPTLDQRLLAQESGFWDAMLQRSANLGQIGSFVKDMGELLSRLWG
;
A
#
# COMPACT_ATOMS: atom_id res chain seq x y z
N MET A 1 -4.61 0.03 -56.88
CA MET A 1 -5.86 0.70 -57.33
C MET A 1 -6.84 0.98 -56.20
N ALA A 2 -6.73 0.32 -55.03
CA ALA A 2 -7.60 0.60 -53.86
C ALA A 2 -7.34 2.00 -53.25
N ASP A 3 -6.09 2.33 -52.98
CA ASP A 3 -5.68 3.59 -52.33
C ASP A 3 -6.12 4.85 -53.10
N ALA A 4 -5.90 4.87 -54.41
CA ALA A 4 -6.32 5.97 -55.28
C ALA A 4 -7.84 6.15 -55.26
N SER A 5 -8.60 5.06 -55.20
CA SER A 5 -10.06 5.10 -55.09
C SER A 5 -10.54 5.58 -53.72
N MET A 6 -9.82 5.25 -52.63
CA MET A 6 -10.13 5.71 -51.27
C MET A 6 -9.85 7.20 -51.09
N ILE A 7 -8.74 7.70 -51.67
CA ILE A 7 -8.42 9.13 -51.67
C ILE A 7 -9.44 9.93 -52.51
N LEU A 8 -9.79 9.44 -53.70
CA LEU A 8 -10.83 10.05 -54.55
C LEU A 8 -12.23 10.01 -53.89
N GLY A 9 -12.47 9.04 -53.00
CA GLY A 9 -13.67 8.92 -52.17
C GLY A 9 -13.68 9.84 -50.93
N GLY A 10 -12.68 10.71 -50.75
CA GLY A 10 -12.62 11.70 -49.68
C GLY A 10 -11.84 11.28 -48.42
N LEU A 11 -11.20 10.10 -48.42
CA LEU A 11 -10.30 9.71 -47.34
C LEU A 11 -9.05 10.60 -47.35
N ARG A 12 -8.73 11.21 -46.20
CA ARG A 12 -7.52 12.04 -46.07
C ARG A 12 -6.29 11.16 -46.23
N THR A 13 -5.27 11.66 -46.92
CA THR A 13 -4.00 10.96 -47.14
C THR A 13 -3.27 10.63 -45.85
N THR A 14 -3.46 11.42 -44.79
CA THR A 14 -2.93 11.14 -43.45
C THR A 14 -3.58 9.91 -42.82
N VAL A 15 -4.89 9.72 -43.01
CA VAL A 15 -5.61 8.56 -42.49
C VAL A 15 -5.16 7.29 -43.22
N LEU A 16 -5.00 7.36 -44.53
CA LEU A 16 -4.46 6.25 -45.31
C LEU A 16 -3.01 5.90 -44.94
N ALA A 17 -2.21 6.90 -44.55
CA ALA A 17 -0.83 6.66 -44.10
C ALA A 17 -0.79 5.89 -42.77
N ASP A 18 -1.80 6.03 -41.91
CA ASP A 18 -1.92 5.31 -40.64
C ASP A 18 -2.75 4.01 -40.75
N GLU A 19 -3.01 3.53 -41.97
CA GLU A 19 -3.61 2.20 -42.18
C GLU A 19 -2.53 1.12 -42.29
N PRO A 20 -2.79 -0.12 -41.82
CA PRO A 20 -1.91 -1.25 -42.05
C PRO A 20 -1.65 -1.49 -43.52
N LEU A 21 -0.43 -1.88 -43.87
CA LEU A 21 -0.05 -2.15 -45.26
C LEU A 21 -0.94 -3.23 -45.90
N TRP A 22 -1.39 -4.19 -45.09
CA TRP A 22 -2.37 -5.19 -45.47
C TRP A 22 -3.63 -5.07 -44.58
N PRO A 23 -4.69 -4.39 -45.06
CA PRO A 23 -5.87 -4.09 -44.26
C PRO A 23 -6.65 -5.29 -43.70
N GLN A 24 -6.42 -6.50 -44.23
CA GLN A 24 -7.07 -7.72 -43.76
C GLN A 24 -6.09 -8.65 -43.03
N HIS A 25 -4.98 -9.00 -43.67
CA HIS A 25 -3.91 -9.81 -43.10
C HIS A 25 -2.66 -9.73 -43.99
N THR A 26 -1.48 -9.75 -43.38
CA THR A 26 -0.22 -9.89 -44.12
C THR A 26 -0.18 -11.25 -44.82
N PRO A 27 0.20 -11.31 -46.11
CA PRO A 27 0.40 -12.58 -46.78
C PRO A 27 1.49 -13.40 -46.08
N HIS A 28 1.23 -14.68 -45.86
CA HIS A 28 2.15 -15.57 -45.14
C HIS A 28 3.59 -15.58 -45.69
N TRP A 29 3.75 -15.50 -47.03
CA TRP A 29 5.07 -15.44 -47.65
C TRP A 29 5.85 -14.17 -47.27
N ALA A 30 5.15 -13.05 -47.08
CA ALA A 30 5.75 -11.76 -46.74
C ALA A 30 6.21 -11.75 -45.28
N ASP A 31 5.40 -12.31 -44.36
CA ASP A 31 5.78 -12.47 -42.95
C ASP A 31 7.03 -13.34 -42.80
N VAL A 32 7.05 -14.50 -43.47
CA VAL A 32 8.20 -15.43 -43.40
C VAL A 32 9.47 -14.78 -43.96
N ALA A 33 9.37 -14.08 -45.09
CA ALA A 33 10.51 -13.39 -45.69
C ALA A 33 11.00 -12.24 -44.81
N TRP A 34 10.08 -11.45 -44.24
CA TRP A 34 10.42 -10.32 -43.38
C TRP A 34 11.10 -10.78 -42.08
N ILE A 35 10.58 -11.82 -41.42
CA ILE A 35 11.17 -12.38 -40.19
C ILE A 35 12.61 -12.83 -40.45
N ALA A 36 12.86 -13.55 -41.56
CA ALA A 36 14.19 -14.00 -41.92
C ALA A 36 15.14 -12.81 -42.16
N MET A 37 14.71 -11.83 -42.97
CA MET A 37 15.51 -10.65 -43.28
C MET A 37 15.81 -9.80 -42.05
N LYS A 38 14.80 -9.53 -41.21
CA LYS A 38 14.95 -8.76 -39.96
C LYS A 38 15.98 -9.40 -39.03
N ARG A 39 15.93 -10.72 -38.87
CA ARG A 39 16.90 -11.45 -38.06
C ARG A 39 18.32 -11.25 -38.59
N ASP A 40 18.52 -11.42 -39.88
CA ASP A 40 19.84 -11.34 -40.50
C ASP A 40 20.41 -9.90 -40.43
N LEU A 41 19.57 -8.88 -40.58
CA LEU A 41 19.95 -7.47 -40.39
C LEU A 41 20.36 -7.17 -38.93
N LEU A 42 19.60 -7.64 -37.94
CA LEU A 42 19.90 -7.35 -36.53
C LEU A 42 21.16 -8.07 -36.02
N ILE A 43 21.54 -9.20 -36.62
CA ILE A 43 22.78 -9.91 -36.30
C ILE A 43 24.02 -9.09 -36.67
N SER A 44 23.95 -8.23 -37.70
CA SER A 44 25.12 -7.44 -38.15
C SER A 44 25.57 -6.39 -37.12
N ARG A 45 24.72 -6.05 -36.13
CA ARG A 45 24.97 -5.04 -35.09
C ARG A 45 25.32 -3.63 -35.61
N ASP A 46 24.90 -3.30 -36.83
CA ASP A 46 25.08 -1.97 -37.44
C ASP A 46 23.83 -1.09 -37.30
N ASP A 47 23.19 -1.14 -36.12
CA ASP A 47 22.03 -0.31 -35.76
C ASP A 47 20.80 -0.43 -36.69
N TRP A 48 20.60 -1.61 -37.30
CA TRP A 48 19.44 -1.89 -38.15
C TRP A 48 18.08 -1.86 -37.43
N ASP A 49 18.08 -1.72 -36.09
CA ASP A 49 16.86 -1.47 -35.30
C ASP A 49 16.11 -0.22 -35.80
N VAL A 50 16.83 0.82 -36.26
CA VAL A 50 16.20 2.07 -36.72
C VAL A 50 15.28 1.90 -37.93
N TRP A 51 15.50 0.88 -38.75
CA TRP A 51 14.71 0.56 -39.94
C TRP A 51 13.75 -0.59 -39.71
N THR A 52 14.17 -1.61 -38.97
CA THR A 52 13.32 -2.76 -38.69
C THR A 52 12.16 -2.42 -37.76
N ASP A 53 12.38 -1.55 -36.76
CA ASP A 53 11.30 -1.03 -35.91
C ASP A 53 10.39 -0.05 -36.66
N TRP A 54 10.96 0.74 -37.58
CA TRP A 54 10.17 1.62 -38.46
C TRP A 54 9.26 0.83 -39.38
N TYR A 55 9.81 -0.18 -40.06
CA TYR A 55 9.07 -0.99 -41.02
C TYR A 55 7.97 -1.81 -40.34
N ASP A 56 8.24 -2.43 -39.19
CA ASP A 56 7.20 -3.13 -38.41
C ASP A 56 6.04 -2.22 -38.02
N ALA A 57 6.34 -0.98 -37.64
CA ALA A 57 5.30 -0.03 -37.32
C ALA A 57 4.50 0.37 -38.55
N ARG A 58 5.17 0.57 -39.70
CA ARG A 58 4.49 0.83 -40.98
C ARG A 58 3.60 -0.32 -41.44
N LEU A 59 4.05 -1.56 -41.27
CA LEU A 59 3.22 -2.74 -41.56
C LEU A 59 1.94 -2.75 -40.71
N ALA A 60 2.05 -2.34 -39.45
CA ALA A 60 0.95 -2.28 -38.50
C ALA A 60 0.09 -1.02 -38.60
N GLY A 61 0.32 -0.14 -39.58
CA GLY A 61 -0.43 1.13 -39.71
C GLY A 61 -0.07 2.15 -38.64
N ARG A 62 1.12 2.07 -38.07
CA ARG A 62 1.59 3.00 -37.05
C ARG A 62 2.66 3.91 -37.65
N SER A 63 2.64 5.18 -37.29
CA SER A 63 3.77 6.09 -37.45
C SER A 63 4.38 6.35 -36.06
N PRO A 64 5.35 5.54 -35.62
CA PRO A 64 5.84 5.59 -34.24
C PRO A 64 6.82 6.75 -34.00
N TRP A 65 7.08 7.57 -35.03
CA TRP A 65 8.03 8.68 -35.00
C TRP A 65 7.37 9.97 -35.49
N ARG A 66 7.86 11.11 -34.99
CA ARG A 66 7.45 12.43 -35.45
C ARG A 66 7.79 12.63 -36.92
N GLN A 67 6.99 13.41 -37.64
CA GLN A 67 7.20 13.74 -39.06
C GLN A 67 8.60 14.30 -39.35
N SER A 68 9.21 14.99 -38.37
CA SER A 68 10.60 15.46 -38.42
C SER A 68 11.61 14.35 -38.66
N ILE A 69 11.45 13.19 -38.02
CA ILE A 69 12.34 12.04 -38.13
C ILE A 69 12.08 11.24 -39.40
N GLU A 70 10.82 11.11 -39.81
CA GLU A 70 10.45 10.52 -41.10
C GLU A 70 11.07 11.31 -42.27
N PHE A 71 10.98 12.64 -42.21
CA PHE A 71 11.62 13.52 -43.18
C PHE A 71 13.15 13.41 -43.12
N ALA A 72 13.73 13.39 -41.91
CA ALA A 72 15.16 13.26 -41.73
C ALA A 72 15.71 11.97 -42.35
N ARG A 73 15.05 10.82 -42.16
CA ARG A 73 15.44 9.54 -42.79
C ARG A 73 15.52 9.62 -44.31
N ALA A 74 14.58 10.33 -44.94
CA ALA A 74 14.50 10.46 -46.39
C ALA A 74 15.42 11.56 -46.98
N THR A 75 15.95 12.45 -46.14
CA THR A 75 16.68 13.65 -46.58
C THR A 75 18.12 13.74 -46.06
N LEU A 76 18.66 12.66 -45.51
CA LEU A 76 20.08 12.57 -45.17
C LEU A 76 20.96 12.84 -46.41
N PRO A 77 22.10 13.55 -46.27
CA PRO A 77 22.97 13.87 -47.39
C PRO A 77 23.52 12.62 -48.12
N ASP A 78 23.60 12.66 -49.45
CA ASP A 78 24.14 11.57 -50.29
C ASP A 78 25.54 11.13 -49.86
N SER A 79 26.39 12.08 -49.43
CA SER A 79 27.74 11.79 -48.92
C SER A 79 27.76 10.89 -47.67
N LEU A 80 26.66 10.82 -46.92
CA LEU A 80 26.52 9.92 -45.78
C LEU A 80 26.07 8.52 -46.25
N TRP A 81 25.22 8.44 -47.27
CA TRP A 81 24.83 7.17 -47.90
C TRP A 81 26.01 6.44 -48.54
N GLU A 82 26.94 7.18 -49.15
CA GLU A 82 28.18 6.64 -49.72
C GLU A 82 29.09 5.95 -48.69
N GLN A 83 28.96 6.27 -47.39
CA GLN A 83 29.74 5.67 -46.30
C GLN A 83 29.18 4.31 -45.85
N GLY A 84 28.04 3.90 -46.40
CA GLY A 84 27.42 2.61 -46.14
C GLY A 84 26.47 2.59 -44.93
N PRO A 85 25.76 1.47 -44.74
CA PRO A 85 24.58 1.40 -43.87
C PRO A 85 24.88 1.66 -42.39
N LYS A 86 26.07 1.29 -41.91
CA LYS A 86 26.46 1.52 -40.52
C LYS A 86 26.50 3.01 -40.16
N ALA A 87 27.08 3.83 -41.03
CA ALA A 87 27.20 5.27 -40.81
C ALA A 87 25.82 5.95 -40.86
N VAL A 88 25.00 5.56 -41.83
CA VAL A 88 23.63 6.05 -41.98
C VAL A 88 22.76 5.67 -40.77
N ASN A 89 22.78 4.41 -40.36
CA ASN A 89 21.95 3.91 -39.27
C ASN A 89 22.33 4.56 -37.94
N ALA A 90 23.63 4.75 -37.68
CA ALA A 90 24.11 5.46 -36.50
C ALA A 90 23.63 6.93 -36.46
N GLU A 91 23.62 7.64 -37.59
CA GLU A 91 23.12 9.01 -37.64
C GLU A 91 21.60 9.08 -37.45
N ILE A 92 20.83 8.17 -38.04
CA ILE A 92 19.39 8.07 -37.80
C ILE A 92 19.11 7.80 -36.32
N LYS A 93 19.88 6.90 -35.70
CA LYS A 93 19.77 6.60 -34.27
C LYS A 93 20.08 7.82 -33.41
N ARG A 94 21.09 8.61 -33.78
CA ARG A 94 21.44 9.88 -33.12
C ARG A 94 20.31 10.91 -33.25
N LEU A 95 19.73 11.05 -34.43
CA LEU A 95 18.60 11.98 -34.67
C LEU A 95 17.37 11.58 -33.87
N ILE A 96 17.04 10.29 -33.80
CA ILE A 96 15.97 9.76 -32.95
C ILE A 96 16.23 10.09 -31.47
N ALA A 97 17.45 9.90 -30.98
CA ALA A 97 17.81 10.23 -29.61
C ALA A 97 17.75 11.73 -29.34
N ALA A 98 18.16 12.56 -30.30
CA ALA A 98 18.11 14.02 -30.20
C ALA A 98 16.68 14.57 -30.21
N ASP A 99 15.77 14.01 -31.03
CA ASP A 99 14.34 14.36 -31.04
C ASP A 99 13.67 13.97 -29.71
N ARG A 100 14.02 12.81 -29.15
CA ARG A 100 13.60 12.40 -27.80
C ARG A 100 14.11 13.33 -26.70
N ALA A 101 15.30 13.90 -26.85
CA ALA A 101 15.92 14.79 -25.86
C ALA A 101 15.46 16.27 -25.98
N THR A 102 15.06 16.71 -27.17
CA THR A 102 14.56 18.07 -27.44
C THR A 102 13.05 18.22 -27.25
N GLY A 103 12.32 17.10 -27.16
CA GLY A 103 10.92 17.09 -26.76
C GLY A 103 10.75 17.38 -25.26
N GLY A 104 10.49 18.64 -24.91
CA GLY A 104 9.80 18.98 -23.66
C GLY A 104 8.50 18.17 -23.52
N THR A 105 8.09 17.97 -22.26
CA THR A 105 6.97 17.14 -21.79
C THR A 105 5.91 16.92 -22.87
N PRO A 106 5.69 15.67 -23.35
CA PRO A 106 4.62 15.39 -24.29
C PRO A 106 3.30 15.86 -23.67
N THR A 107 2.55 16.68 -24.41
CA THR A 107 1.16 16.99 -24.08
C THR A 107 0.38 15.68 -23.97
N ALA A 108 -0.51 15.60 -22.99
CA ALA A 108 -1.21 14.41 -22.49
C ALA A 108 -2.19 13.72 -23.49
N ALA A 109 -1.88 13.68 -24.78
CA ALA A 109 -2.77 13.19 -25.82
C ALA A 109 -2.15 12.21 -26.84
N GLU A 110 -0.87 11.80 -26.74
CA GLU A 110 -0.19 11.17 -27.89
C GLU A 110 0.62 9.86 -27.68
N VAL A 111 0.50 9.14 -26.56
CA VAL A 111 0.75 7.68 -26.52
C VAL A 111 -0.07 7.08 -25.36
N GLU A 112 -1.30 6.62 -25.59
CA GLU A 112 -2.09 6.03 -24.49
C GLU A 112 -1.50 4.66 -24.10
N GLY A 113 -1.13 4.52 -22.82
CA GLY A 113 -0.93 3.23 -22.17
C GLY A 113 -2.26 2.48 -22.01
N PHE A 114 -2.20 1.24 -21.51
CA PHE A 114 -3.40 0.47 -21.20
C PHE A 114 -3.79 0.67 -19.74
N ASP A 115 -5.07 0.83 -19.44
CA ASP A 115 -5.53 0.82 -18.05
C ASP A 115 -5.23 -0.54 -17.39
N PHE A 116 -5.36 -1.62 -18.16
CA PHE A 116 -5.20 -2.99 -17.67
C PHE A 116 -4.35 -3.88 -18.58
N PHE A 117 -3.46 -4.66 -17.97
CA PHE A 117 -2.94 -5.89 -18.55
C PHE A 117 -3.76 -7.07 -18.04
N LEU A 118 -4.31 -7.90 -18.92
CA LEU A 118 -5.08 -9.08 -18.55
C LEU A 118 -4.18 -10.32 -18.58
N SER A 119 -3.76 -10.76 -17.39
CA SER A 119 -2.98 -11.97 -17.18
C SER A 119 -3.89 -13.16 -16.89
N TYR A 120 -3.73 -14.23 -17.67
CA TYR A 120 -4.55 -15.44 -17.56
C TYR A 120 -3.77 -16.65 -18.08
N SER A 121 -4.14 -17.86 -17.64
CA SER A 121 -3.69 -19.09 -18.29
C SER A 121 -4.43 -19.29 -19.60
N THR A 122 -3.75 -19.68 -20.68
CA THR A 122 -4.37 -19.97 -21.99
C THR A 122 -5.53 -20.97 -21.92
N ARG A 123 -5.53 -21.87 -20.92
CA ARG A 123 -6.62 -22.82 -20.66
C ARG A 123 -7.92 -22.15 -20.17
N ASN A 124 -7.84 -20.91 -19.70
CA ASN A 124 -8.97 -20.10 -19.24
C ASN A 124 -9.28 -18.91 -20.18
N GLU A 125 -8.87 -18.96 -21.45
CA GLU A 125 -9.09 -17.88 -22.42
C GLU A 125 -10.55 -17.46 -22.54
N ALA A 126 -11.50 -18.40 -22.49
CA ALA A 126 -12.92 -18.07 -22.56
C ALA A 126 -13.37 -17.15 -21.42
N SER A 127 -12.90 -17.40 -20.20
CA SER A 127 -13.16 -16.54 -19.03
C SER A 127 -12.43 -15.21 -19.15
N ALA A 128 -11.18 -15.22 -19.65
CA ALA A 128 -10.42 -14.00 -19.89
C ALA A 128 -11.11 -13.08 -20.93
N ARG A 129 -11.66 -13.63 -22.01
CA ARG A 129 -12.45 -12.88 -23.01
C ARG A 129 -13.70 -12.24 -22.40
N LYS A 130 -14.41 -12.97 -21.52
CA LYS A 130 -15.56 -12.40 -20.79
C LYS A 130 -15.14 -11.22 -19.91
N ILE A 131 -14.09 -11.40 -19.10
CA ILE A 131 -13.56 -10.34 -18.22
C ILE A 131 -13.09 -9.14 -19.04
N GLY A 132 -12.32 -9.37 -20.13
CA GLY A 132 -11.87 -8.32 -21.05
C GLY A 132 -13.03 -7.52 -21.65
N SER A 133 -14.12 -8.20 -22.05
CA SER A 133 -15.32 -7.52 -22.54
C SER A 133 -15.98 -6.64 -21.47
N VAL A 134 -15.99 -7.06 -20.21
CA VAL A 134 -16.52 -6.23 -19.10
C VAL A 134 -15.67 -4.97 -18.91
N ILE A 135 -14.34 -5.09 -19.02
CA ILE A 135 -13.40 -3.97 -18.91
C ILE A 135 -13.62 -2.95 -20.02
N GLU A 136 -13.71 -3.41 -21.27
CA GLU A 136 -13.96 -2.54 -22.44
C GLU A 136 -15.34 -1.87 -22.38
N LYS A 137 -16.38 -2.60 -21.94
CA LYS A 137 -17.72 -2.03 -21.70
C LYS A 137 -17.71 -0.93 -20.64
N ALA A 138 -16.83 -1.05 -19.64
CA ALA A 138 -16.60 -0.03 -18.62
C ALA A 138 -15.74 1.15 -19.12
N LYS A 139 -15.42 1.19 -20.43
CA LYS A 139 -14.64 2.25 -21.09
C LYS A 139 -13.17 2.30 -20.67
N HIS A 140 -12.63 1.17 -20.26
CA HIS A 140 -11.20 1.01 -19.96
C HIS A 140 -10.45 0.33 -21.12
N SER A 141 -9.20 0.71 -21.34
CA SER A 141 -8.30 0.05 -22.29
C SER A 141 -7.66 -1.19 -21.65
N VAL A 142 -7.59 -2.30 -22.39
CA VAL A 142 -7.03 -3.56 -21.89
C VAL A 142 -6.14 -4.23 -22.92
N PHE A 143 -4.97 -4.68 -22.49
CA PHE A 143 -4.02 -5.48 -23.28
C PHE A 143 -4.15 -6.96 -22.88
N ALA A 144 -4.29 -7.87 -23.85
CA ALA A 144 -4.46 -9.29 -23.64
C ALA A 144 -3.93 -10.14 -24.82
N GLN A 145 -3.28 -11.27 -24.49
CA GLN A 145 -2.68 -12.17 -25.49
C GLN A 145 -3.63 -12.55 -26.64
N TYR A 146 -4.87 -12.94 -26.33
CA TYR A 146 -5.82 -13.46 -27.33
C TYR A 146 -6.27 -12.47 -28.41
N LYS A 147 -6.02 -11.17 -28.25
CA LYS A 147 -6.43 -10.12 -29.19
C LYS A 147 -5.28 -9.25 -29.67
N ASP A 148 -4.23 -9.07 -28.87
CA ASP A 148 -3.14 -8.16 -29.19
C ASP A 148 -1.90 -8.87 -29.75
N PHE A 149 -1.81 -10.21 -29.60
CA PHE A 149 -0.65 -10.97 -30.08
C PHE A 149 -0.97 -11.55 -31.46
N GLY A 150 -0.67 -10.77 -32.50
CA GLY A 150 -0.85 -11.18 -33.89
C GLY A 150 0.17 -12.24 -34.34
N PRO A 151 -0.12 -13.01 -35.41
CA PRO A 151 0.87 -13.86 -36.07
C PRO A 151 2.13 -13.06 -36.44
N GLY A 152 3.32 -13.61 -36.18
CA GLY A 152 4.61 -12.94 -36.40
C GLY A 152 5.11 -12.06 -35.24
N SER A 153 4.31 -11.85 -34.20
CA SER A 153 4.74 -11.15 -32.98
C SER A 153 5.77 -11.95 -32.17
N ASN A 154 6.65 -11.25 -31.46
CA ASN A 154 7.56 -11.88 -30.51
C ASN A 154 6.89 -11.90 -29.14
N PHE A 155 6.48 -13.10 -28.72
CA PHE A 155 5.77 -13.33 -27.45
C PHE A 155 6.45 -12.64 -26.25
N VAL A 156 7.77 -12.74 -26.11
CA VAL A 156 8.50 -12.15 -24.98
C VAL A 156 8.46 -10.62 -25.01
N ARG A 157 8.56 -10.00 -26.19
CA ARG A 157 8.46 -8.54 -26.33
C ARG A 157 7.06 -8.02 -26.07
N GLU A 158 6.02 -8.71 -26.55
CA GLU A 158 4.63 -8.33 -26.31
C GLU A 158 4.27 -8.44 -24.82
N MET A 159 4.76 -9.49 -24.15
CA MET A 159 4.64 -9.61 -22.69
C MET A 159 5.32 -8.46 -21.95
N GLN A 160 6.58 -8.16 -22.29
CA GLN A 160 7.29 -7.02 -21.70
C GLN A 160 6.56 -5.70 -21.97
N PHE A 161 6.05 -5.51 -23.18
CA PHE A 161 5.27 -4.34 -23.58
C PHE A 161 4.01 -4.19 -22.72
N GLY A 162 3.26 -5.27 -22.50
CA GLY A 162 2.08 -5.28 -21.63
C GLY A 162 2.41 -4.96 -20.18
N LEU A 163 3.50 -5.52 -19.65
CA LEU A 163 3.96 -5.27 -18.27
C LEU A 163 4.40 -3.79 -18.07
N GLU A 164 5.06 -3.20 -19.06
CA GLU A 164 5.60 -1.83 -18.98
C GLU A 164 4.54 -0.75 -19.23
N ARG A 165 3.59 -1.00 -20.13
CA ARG A 165 2.63 0.01 -20.60
C ARG A 165 1.24 -0.09 -19.99
N SER A 166 1.01 -1.08 -19.12
CA SER A 166 -0.26 -1.19 -18.41
C SER A 166 -0.18 -0.62 -17.00
N GLU A 167 -1.20 0.14 -16.61
CA GLU A 167 -1.26 0.74 -15.28
C GLU A 167 -1.51 -0.32 -14.20
N ARG A 168 -2.43 -1.25 -14.44
CA ARG A 168 -2.82 -2.32 -13.50
C ARG A 168 -2.83 -3.68 -14.18
N LEU A 169 -2.67 -4.75 -13.41
CA LEU A 169 -2.77 -6.15 -13.80
C LEU A 169 -4.10 -6.72 -13.33
N VAL A 170 -4.90 -7.26 -14.24
CA VAL A 170 -6.02 -8.15 -13.89
C VAL A 170 -5.52 -9.58 -13.95
N ALA A 171 -5.47 -10.26 -12.81
CA ALA A 171 -5.00 -11.63 -12.70
C ALA A 171 -6.19 -12.59 -12.60
N VAL A 172 -6.38 -13.43 -13.61
CA VAL A 172 -7.50 -14.38 -13.70
C VAL A 172 -7.14 -15.67 -12.97
N LEU A 173 -7.45 -15.72 -11.66
CA LEU A 173 -7.03 -16.80 -10.76
C LEU A 173 -7.82 -18.10 -11.01
N SER A 174 -7.06 -19.15 -11.31
CA SER A 174 -7.49 -20.54 -11.52
C SER A 174 -6.37 -21.50 -11.08
N PRO A 175 -6.63 -22.81 -10.93
CA PRO A 175 -5.56 -23.78 -10.70
C PRO A 175 -4.47 -23.74 -11.79
N GLU A 176 -4.85 -23.48 -13.04
CA GLU A 176 -3.91 -23.37 -14.16
C GLU A 176 -3.11 -22.07 -14.13
N TYR A 177 -3.66 -20.97 -13.60
CA TYR A 177 -2.95 -19.71 -13.39
C TYR A 177 -1.86 -19.87 -12.32
N GLU A 178 -2.21 -20.50 -11.20
CA GLU A 178 -1.26 -20.77 -10.10
C GLU A 178 -0.12 -21.70 -10.53
N ALA A 179 -0.39 -22.68 -11.39
CA ALA A 179 0.61 -23.61 -11.90
C ALA A 179 1.52 -23.03 -13.01
N SER A 180 1.25 -21.82 -13.51
CA SER A 180 1.94 -21.23 -14.66
C SER A 180 3.06 -20.28 -14.25
N ASP A 181 4.32 -20.66 -14.49
CA ASP A 181 5.51 -19.84 -14.18
C ASP A 181 5.46 -18.44 -14.81
N HIS A 182 4.91 -18.31 -16.02
CA HIS A 182 4.77 -17.01 -16.69
C HIS A 182 3.77 -16.10 -15.96
N CYS A 183 2.61 -16.64 -15.58
CA CYS A 183 1.60 -15.89 -14.81
C CYS A 183 2.16 -15.48 -13.44
N GLN A 184 2.96 -16.34 -12.81
CA GLN A 184 3.63 -16.02 -11.55
C GLN A 184 4.69 -14.92 -11.71
N ALA A 185 5.44 -14.91 -12.83
CA ALA A 185 6.41 -13.85 -13.12
C ALA A 185 5.73 -12.50 -13.40
N GLU A 186 4.62 -12.49 -14.13
CA GLU A 186 3.81 -11.29 -14.39
C GLU A 186 3.24 -10.73 -13.08
N TRP A 187 2.65 -11.60 -12.26
CA TRP A 187 2.17 -11.26 -10.92
C TRP A 187 3.29 -10.65 -10.07
N ALA A 188 4.45 -11.33 -9.99
CA ALA A 188 5.59 -10.86 -9.22
C ALA A 188 6.08 -9.49 -9.70
N SER A 189 6.06 -9.21 -11.01
CA SER A 189 6.44 -7.92 -11.57
C SER A 189 5.57 -6.77 -11.05
N PHE A 190 4.25 -6.94 -11.05
CA PHE A 190 3.33 -5.94 -10.50
C PHE A 190 3.36 -5.88 -8.97
N TYR A 191 3.53 -7.03 -8.30
CA TYR A 191 3.63 -7.09 -6.84
C TYR A 191 4.88 -6.35 -6.35
N ASN A 192 6.02 -6.51 -7.02
CA ASN A 192 7.25 -5.82 -6.66
C ASN A 192 7.14 -4.29 -6.81
N ARG A 193 6.27 -3.79 -7.70
CA ARG A 193 5.97 -2.36 -7.89
C ARG A 193 5.04 -1.81 -6.81
N ASP A 194 4.14 -2.63 -6.29
CA ASP A 194 3.22 -2.26 -5.21
C ASP A 194 3.08 -3.39 -4.17
N PRO A 195 4.13 -3.68 -3.37
CA PRO A 195 4.09 -4.77 -2.39
C PRO A 195 3.04 -4.53 -1.29
N SER A 196 2.68 -3.27 -1.06
CA SER A 196 1.64 -2.85 -0.13
C SER A 196 0.21 -2.98 -0.67
N SER A 197 0.04 -3.19 -1.98
CA SER A 197 -1.26 -3.12 -2.67
C SER A 197 -2.02 -1.79 -2.49
N ASN A 198 -1.31 -0.69 -2.21
CA ASN A 198 -1.89 0.64 -1.96
C ASN A 198 -2.40 1.30 -3.24
N GLN A 199 -1.69 1.08 -4.34
CA GLN A 199 -2.08 1.53 -5.67
C GLN A 199 -3.03 0.53 -6.33
N ARG A 200 -3.21 -0.65 -5.73
CA ARG A 200 -4.03 -1.76 -6.23
C ARG A 200 -3.65 -2.10 -7.67
N LEU A 201 -2.33 -2.18 -7.89
CA LEU A 201 -1.78 -2.51 -9.20
C LEU A 201 -2.14 -3.93 -9.63
N ILE A 202 -2.49 -4.82 -8.70
CA ILE A 202 -3.02 -6.15 -9.01
C ILE A 202 -4.51 -6.19 -8.65
N VAL A 203 -5.32 -6.67 -9.59
CA VAL A 203 -6.76 -6.91 -9.47
C VAL A 203 -7.00 -8.41 -9.67
N PRO A 204 -6.92 -9.22 -8.60
CA PRO A 204 -7.11 -10.66 -8.73
C PRO A 204 -8.59 -11.01 -8.81
N ILE A 205 -8.96 -11.85 -9.77
CA ILE A 205 -10.34 -12.31 -9.99
C ILE A 205 -10.35 -13.83 -9.98
N LEU A 206 -10.96 -14.43 -8.97
CA LEU A 206 -11.07 -15.87 -8.80
C LEU A 206 -12.23 -16.43 -9.62
N ILE A 207 -11.89 -17.23 -10.64
CA ILE A 207 -12.84 -17.83 -11.57
C ILE A 207 -13.12 -19.31 -11.29
N HIS A 208 -12.22 -19.97 -10.56
CA HIS A 208 -12.35 -21.36 -10.11
C HIS A 208 -11.88 -21.50 -8.66
N PRO A 209 -12.44 -22.43 -7.86
CA PRO A 209 -11.88 -22.75 -6.54
C PRO A 209 -10.39 -23.11 -6.69
N THR A 210 -9.53 -22.26 -6.13
CA THR A 210 -8.07 -22.35 -6.34
C THR A 210 -7.33 -22.23 -5.01
N PRO A 211 -6.44 -23.18 -4.68
CA PRO A 211 -5.56 -23.03 -3.53
C PRO A 211 -4.45 -22.02 -3.86
N LEU A 212 -4.67 -20.75 -3.52
CA LEU A 212 -3.71 -19.67 -3.79
C LEU A 212 -2.40 -19.85 -3.02
N ASN A 213 -1.29 -19.45 -3.63
CA ASN A 213 0.02 -19.44 -2.99
C ASN A 213 0.16 -18.33 -1.92
N GLY A 214 1.24 -18.38 -1.14
CA GLY A 214 1.44 -17.47 0.01
C GLY A 214 1.50 -15.98 -0.32
N LEU A 215 1.91 -15.60 -1.53
CA LEU A 215 1.89 -14.20 -1.99
C LEU A 215 0.51 -13.80 -2.52
N ALA A 216 -0.12 -14.67 -3.31
CA ALA A 216 -1.46 -14.44 -3.85
C ALA A 216 -2.54 -14.31 -2.75
N ARG A 217 -2.37 -15.02 -1.62
CA ARG A 217 -3.25 -14.90 -0.43
C ARG A 217 -3.21 -13.54 0.26
N GLN A 218 -2.13 -12.76 0.09
CA GLN A 218 -1.97 -11.46 0.74
C GLN A 218 -2.76 -10.35 0.03
N VAL A 219 -3.17 -10.58 -1.22
CA VAL A 219 -3.93 -9.62 -2.04
C VAL A 219 -5.41 -10.04 -2.06
N VAL A 220 -6.29 -9.12 -1.66
CA VAL A 220 -7.74 -9.37 -1.69
C VAL A 220 -8.20 -9.57 -3.13
N TYR A 221 -8.86 -10.71 -3.39
CA TYR A 221 -9.39 -11.06 -4.71
C TYR A 221 -10.90 -10.92 -4.77
N VAL A 222 -11.41 -10.72 -5.98
CA VAL A 222 -12.84 -10.77 -6.27
C VAL A 222 -13.23 -12.20 -6.62
N ASN A 223 -14.11 -12.79 -5.82
CA ASN A 223 -14.62 -14.13 -6.07
C ASN A 223 -15.86 -14.08 -6.96
N ILE A 224 -15.78 -14.67 -8.16
CA ILE A 224 -16.93 -14.81 -9.06
C ILE A 224 -17.37 -16.27 -9.26
N VAL A 225 -16.81 -17.20 -8.49
CA VAL A 225 -17.14 -18.63 -8.57
C VAL A 225 -18.60 -18.85 -8.19
N GLY A 226 -19.34 -19.51 -9.08
CA GLY A 226 -20.74 -19.88 -8.85
C GLY A 226 -21.74 -18.72 -8.96
N LEU A 227 -21.28 -17.51 -9.32
CA LEU A 227 -22.15 -16.37 -9.59
C LEU A 227 -22.79 -16.48 -10.98
N SER A 228 -23.95 -15.86 -11.17
CA SER A 228 -24.51 -15.64 -12.50
C SER A 228 -23.66 -14.65 -13.31
N ASP A 229 -23.76 -14.66 -14.65
CA ASP A 229 -23.00 -13.74 -15.51
C ASP A 229 -23.25 -12.25 -15.12
N SER A 230 -24.47 -11.88 -14.71
CA SER A 230 -24.80 -10.51 -14.28
C SER A 230 -24.15 -10.12 -12.95
N GLU A 231 -24.12 -11.03 -11.98
CA GLU A 231 -23.50 -10.79 -10.67
C GLU A 231 -21.97 -10.73 -10.80
N ALA A 232 -21.39 -11.63 -11.60
CA ALA A 232 -19.98 -11.61 -11.94
C ALA A 232 -19.60 -10.30 -12.63
N GLU A 233 -20.38 -9.84 -13.61
CA GLU A 233 -20.12 -8.58 -14.33
C GLU A 233 -20.17 -7.37 -13.38
N ALA A 234 -21.13 -7.32 -12.45
CA ALA A 234 -21.20 -6.27 -11.44
C ALA A 234 -19.96 -6.26 -10.52
N LYS A 235 -19.52 -7.44 -10.07
CA LYS A 235 -18.33 -7.60 -9.23
C LYS A 235 -17.04 -7.24 -9.95
N ILE A 236 -16.92 -7.61 -11.23
CA ILE A 236 -15.76 -7.24 -12.06
C ILE A 236 -15.73 -5.72 -12.24
N ARG A 237 -16.86 -5.07 -12.55
CA ARG A 237 -16.93 -3.60 -12.66
C ARG A 237 -16.51 -2.87 -11.39
N GLU A 238 -16.93 -3.37 -10.23
CA GLU A 238 -16.51 -2.84 -8.93
C GLU A 238 -14.98 -2.96 -8.74
N ALA A 239 -14.39 -4.10 -9.15
CA ALA A 239 -12.97 -4.38 -9.02
C ALA A 239 -12.06 -3.47 -9.88
N ILE A 240 -12.49 -3.21 -11.11
CA ILE A 240 -11.73 -2.46 -12.11
C ILE A 240 -11.98 -0.96 -12.04
N ALA A 241 -12.94 -0.52 -11.22
CA ALA A 241 -13.21 0.91 -11.05
C ALA A 241 -11.91 1.69 -10.72
N PRO A 242 -11.80 2.95 -11.16
CA PRO A 242 -10.63 3.77 -10.91
C PRO A 242 -10.30 3.80 -9.42
N VAL A 243 -9.07 3.40 -9.10
CA VAL A 243 -8.54 3.55 -7.75
C VAL A 243 -8.09 4.99 -7.66
N ARG A 244 -9.03 5.90 -7.35
CA ARG A 244 -8.62 7.25 -6.99
C ARG A 244 -7.74 7.12 -5.75
N PRO A 245 -6.44 7.48 -5.81
CA PRO A 245 -5.62 7.50 -4.62
C PRO A 245 -6.33 8.40 -3.62
N ARG A 246 -6.52 7.89 -2.39
CA ARG A 246 -7.15 8.69 -1.34
C ARG A 246 -6.37 9.99 -1.23
N SER A 247 -7.06 11.10 -1.40
CA SER A 247 -6.53 12.41 -1.08
C SER A 247 -6.05 12.44 0.38
N LYS A 248 -5.12 13.35 0.71
CA LYS A 248 -4.71 13.60 2.11
C LYS A 248 -5.94 13.75 3.03
N ALA A 249 -7.00 14.40 2.56
CA ALA A 249 -8.26 14.56 3.29
C ALA A 249 -9.01 13.24 3.52
N GLU A 250 -9.07 12.34 2.52
CA GLU A 250 -9.70 11.03 2.67
C GLU A 250 -8.91 10.10 3.60
N PHE A 251 -7.58 10.15 3.55
CA PHE A 251 -6.74 9.44 4.52
C PHE A 251 -6.95 9.95 5.94
N ARG A 252 -6.97 11.27 6.15
CA ARG A 252 -7.25 11.90 7.46
C ARG A 252 -8.57 11.41 8.05
N ARG A 253 -9.65 11.47 7.25
CA ARG A 253 -10.97 10.98 7.67
C ARG A 253 -10.94 9.49 8.02
N ALA A 254 -10.28 8.66 7.21
CA ALA A 254 -10.17 7.24 7.48
C ALA A 254 -9.40 6.96 8.78
N LEU A 255 -8.31 7.70 9.04
CA LEU A 255 -7.54 7.57 10.27
C LEU A 255 -8.33 8.05 11.49
N ALA A 256 -9.13 9.10 11.36
CA ALA A 256 -10.04 9.55 12.41
C ALA A 256 -11.09 8.47 12.76
N VAL A 257 -11.62 7.78 11.76
CA VAL A 257 -12.54 6.64 11.94
C VAL A 257 -11.83 5.45 12.61
N ALA A 258 -10.56 5.22 12.28
CA ALA A 258 -9.74 4.14 12.83
C ALA A 258 -9.05 4.47 14.17
N ALA A 259 -9.21 5.69 14.69
CA ALA A 259 -8.55 6.17 15.89
C ALA A 259 -8.84 5.25 17.09
N SER A 260 -7.79 4.86 17.81
CA SER A 260 -7.87 4.13 19.07
C SER A 260 -6.86 4.71 20.07
N PRO A 261 -7.29 5.10 21.29
CA PRO A 261 -8.69 5.16 21.71
C PRO A 261 -9.48 6.18 20.87
N LYS A 262 -10.79 5.97 20.74
CA LYS A 262 -11.70 6.81 19.97
C LYS A 262 -12.22 7.94 20.86
N PRO A 263 -12.02 9.23 20.49
CA PRO A 263 -12.74 10.32 21.13
C PRO A 263 -14.25 10.13 20.97
N ILE A 264 -14.99 10.22 22.07
CA ILE A 264 -16.45 10.14 22.15
C ILE A 264 -17.00 11.33 22.93
N GLU A 265 -18.29 11.60 22.81
CA GLU A 265 -18.99 12.55 23.67
C GLU A 265 -19.80 11.73 24.68
N ASN A 266 -19.67 12.04 25.96
CA ASN A 266 -20.42 11.37 27.02
C ASN A 266 -21.80 12.03 27.20
N GLU A 267 -22.64 11.45 28.08
CA GLU A 267 -23.99 11.97 28.36
C GLU A 267 -23.99 13.40 28.92
N ALA A 268 -22.88 13.83 29.53
CA ALA A 268 -22.71 15.17 30.08
C ALA A 268 -22.23 16.20 29.03
N GLY A 269 -22.09 15.81 27.75
CA GLY A 269 -21.61 16.69 26.67
C GLY A 269 -20.10 16.95 26.69
N GLN A 270 -19.35 16.19 27.51
CA GLN A 270 -17.90 16.28 27.59
C GLN A 270 -17.27 15.31 26.60
N ILE A 271 -16.11 15.67 26.06
CA ILE A 271 -15.33 14.75 25.22
C ILE A 271 -14.56 13.80 26.13
N ASP A 272 -14.71 12.51 25.87
CA ASP A 272 -14.10 11.40 26.59
C ASP A 272 -13.44 10.43 25.58
N ILE A 273 -12.85 9.34 26.07
CA ILE A 273 -12.22 8.31 25.23
C ILE A 273 -12.87 6.94 25.44
N ALA A 274 -13.04 6.18 24.35
CA ALA A 274 -13.57 4.82 24.39
C ALA A 274 -12.85 3.89 23.41
N ARG A 275 -13.16 2.60 23.48
CA ARG A 275 -12.71 1.58 22.53
C ARG A 275 -13.30 1.86 21.14
N ASN A 276 -12.55 1.56 20.09
CA ASN A 276 -13.05 1.62 18.73
C ASN A 276 -13.71 0.27 18.38
N GLU A 277 -15.02 0.14 18.50
CA GLU A 277 -15.74 -1.13 18.29
C GLU A 277 -15.50 -1.78 16.92
N THR A 278 -15.26 -0.97 15.88
CA THR A 278 -15.02 -1.46 14.52
C THR A 278 -13.67 -2.17 14.40
N PHE A 279 -12.63 -1.59 14.99
CA PHE A 279 -11.25 -2.04 14.78
C PHE A 279 -10.65 -2.76 15.98
N ASP A 280 -11.12 -2.49 17.19
CA ASP A 280 -10.59 -3.11 18.41
C ASP A 280 -11.36 -4.40 18.71
N LYS A 281 -11.74 -5.22 17.72
CA LYS A 281 -12.55 -6.44 17.95
C LYS A 281 -11.82 -7.39 18.91
N VAL A 282 -12.54 -7.84 19.93
CA VAL A 282 -12.02 -8.79 20.91
C VAL A 282 -12.25 -10.17 20.34
N VAL A 283 -11.18 -10.94 20.17
CA VAL A 283 -11.30 -12.38 19.92
C VAL A 283 -11.49 -13.02 21.30
N ALA A 284 -12.75 -13.11 21.72
CA ALA A 284 -13.11 -13.65 23.01
C ALA A 284 -12.85 -15.15 23.04
N SER A 285 -12.00 -15.58 23.97
CA SER A 285 -12.00 -16.93 24.52
C SER A 285 -12.28 -16.84 26.02
N ASP A 286 -12.79 -17.93 26.61
CA ASP A 286 -13.31 -17.96 28.00
C ASP A 286 -12.29 -17.51 29.06
N ASP A 287 -11.00 -17.56 28.74
CA ASP A 287 -9.88 -17.10 29.56
C ASP A 287 -9.76 -15.57 29.64
N LEU A 288 -10.22 -14.79 28.65
CA LEU A 288 -10.05 -13.33 28.62
C LEU A 288 -10.78 -12.60 29.74
N TYR A 289 -12.00 -13.02 30.09
CA TYR A 289 -12.83 -12.32 31.09
C TYR A 289 -12.17 -12.27 32.46
N GLY A 290 -11.36 -13.27 32.82
CA GLY A 290 -10.63 -13.33 34.09
C GLY A 290 -9.22 -12.75 34.06
N LEU A 291 -8.67 -12.44 32.88
CA LEU A 291 -7.27 -12.00 32.75
C LEU A 291 -6.98 -10.63 33.38
N PRO A 292 -7.79 -9.57 33.19
CA PRO A 292 -7.56 -8.28 33.86
C PRO A 292 -7.57 -8.39 35.38
N GLU A 293 -8.54 -9.11 35.94
CA GLU A 293 -8.66 -9.31 37.39
C GLU A 293 -7.46 -10.09 37.94
N ARG A 294 -7.05 -11.16 37.23
CA ARG A 294 -5.86 -11.94 37.59
C ARG A 294 -4.58 -11.10 37.54
N GLN A 295 -4.42 -10.24 36.53
CA GLN A 295 -3.28 -9.34 36.43
C GLN A 295 -3.29 -8.25 37.52
N LEU A 296 -4.46 -7.71 37.85
CA LEU A 296 -4.63 -6.74 38.93
C LEU A 296 -4.19 -7.33 40.28
N GLU A 297 -4.64 -8.54 40.59
CA GLU A 297 -4.27 -9.24 41.84
C GLU A 297 -2.78 -9.63 41.87
N LEU A 298 -2.20 -9.97 40.72
CA LEU A 298 -0.75 -10.18 40.59
C LEU A 298 0.01 -8.88 40.87
N ALA A 299 -0.39 -7.75 40.27
CA ALA A 299 0.27 -6.46 40.48
C ALA A 299 0.26 -6.05 41.97
N ARG A 300 -0.89 -6.22 42.66
CA ARG A 300 -1.01 -6.00 44.12
C ARG A 300 -0.08 -6.91 44.93
N SER A 301 -0.01 -8.19 44.56
CA SER A 301 0.82 -9.18 45.23
C SER A 301 2.31 -8.89 45.05
N ILE A 302 2.73 -8.51 43.85
CA ILE A 302 4.11 -8.14 43.52
C ILE A 302 4.55 -6.92 44.33
N GLN A 303 3.71 -5.87 44.42
CA GLN A 303 4.05 -4.69 45.23
C GLN A 303 4.30 -5.03 46.70
N LYS A 304 3.47 -5.91 47.28
CA LYS A 304 3.68 -6.40 48.65
C LYS A 304 4.96 -7.23 48.77
N ALA A 305 5.24 -8.09 47.79
CA ALA A 305 6.38 -9.00 47.81
C ALA A 305 7.74 -8.31 47.57
N LEU A 306 7.75 -7.22 46.82
CA LEU A 306 8.97 -6.44 46.53
C LEU A 306 9.29 -5.40 47.61
N LYS A 307 8.34 -5.10 48.50
CA LYS A 307 8.55 -4.17 49.61
C LYS A 307 9.72 -4.64 50.48
N GLY A 308 10.78 -3.84 50.56
CA GLY A 308 11.97 -4.12 51.37
C GLY A 308 12.99 -5.09 50.74
N LYS A 309 12.85 -5.45 49.45
CA LYS A 309 13.75 -6.40 48.77
C LYS A 309 14.80 -5.78 47.84
N ASN A 310 15.09 -4.48 47.97
CA ASN A 310 16.02 -3.75 47.08
C ASN A 310 15.72 -3.93 45.57
N ALA A 311 14.44 -4.11 45.20
CA ALA A 311 14.04 -4.04 43.80
C ALA A 311 14.23 -2.59 43.29
N PRO A 312 14.64 -2.40 42.02
CA PRO A 312 14.74 -1.07 41.44
C PRO A 312 13.44 -0.28 41.61
N PRO A 313 13.48 1.01 42.02
CA PRO A 313 12.27 1.81 42.20
C PRO A 313 11.39 1.89 40.96
N ILE A 314 11.99 1.82 39.77
CA ILE A 314 11.31 1.85 38.48
C ILE A 314 10.38 0.64 38.29
N VAL A 315 10.78 -0.55 38.72
CA VAL A 315 9.94 -1.77 38.67
C VAL A 315 8.71 -1.57 39.55
N LEU A 316 8.87 -1.06 40.77
CA LEU A 316 7.74 -0.82 41.67
C LEU A 316 6.79 0.26 41.13
N SER A 317 7.33 1.29 40.47
CA SER A 317 6.54 2.33 39.81
C SER A 317 5.72 1.75 38.65
N ALA A 318 6.35 0.93 37.81
CA ALA A 318 5.69 0.30 36.67
C ALA A 318 4.57 -0.66 37.10
N VAL A 319 4.80 -1.48 38.13
CA VAL A 319 3.77 -2.37 38.68
C VAL A 319 2.58 -1.59 39.24
N ARG A 320 2.81 -0.43 39.87
CA ARG A 320 1.73 0.46 40.33
C ARG A 320 0.95 1.06 39.17
N ALA A 321 1.61 1.41 38.08
CA ALA A 321 0.93 1.91 36.88
C ALA A 321 0.02 0.83 36.28
N VAL A 322 0.52 -0.42 36.16
CA VAL A 322 -0.30 -1.57 35.73
C VAL A 322 -1.53 -1.74 36.63
N GLU A 323 -1.35 -1.74 37.97
CA GLU A 323 -2.47 -1.83 38.91
C GLU A 323 -3.50 -0.72 38.67
N ARG A 324 -3.06 0.54 38.58
CA ARG A 324 -3.96 1.69 38.38
C ARG A 324 -4.79 1.54 37.11
N HIS A 325 -4.15 1.21 35.98
CA HIS A 325 -4.85 1.09 34.70
C HIS A 325 -5.85 -0.07 34.70
N LEU A 326 -5.48 -1.24 35.25
CA LEU A 326 -6.38 -2.38 35.33
C LEU A 326 -7.52 -2.15 36.32
N ASN A 327 -7.27 -1.52 37.47
CA ASN A 327 -8.30 -1.22 38.47
C ASN A 327 -9.32 -0.19 37.95
N ALA A 328 -8.86 0.80 37.19
CA ALA A 328 -9.72 1.85 36.66
C ALA A 328 -10.54 1.40 35.44
N HIS A 329 -10.06 0.42 34.67
CA HIS A 329 -10.60 0.16 33.34
C HIS A 329 -10.87 -1.31 33.01
N GLY A 330 -10.37 -2.28 33.79
CA GLY A 330 -10.56 -3.71 33.57
C GLY A 330 -10.21 -4.13 32.14
N LEU A 331 -11.17 -4.77 31.45
CA LEU A 331 -11.05 -5.16 30.04
C LEU A 331 -10.85 -3.98 29.06
N SER A 332 -11.18 -2.76 29.48
CA SER A 332 -11.03 -1.53 28.69
C SER A 332 -9.72 -0.79 28.98
N ALA A 333 -8.79 -1.40 29.72
CA ALA A 333 -7.51 -0.76 30.04
C ALA A 333 -6.69 -0.44 28.79
N PRO A 334 -6.01 0.73 28.73
CA PRO A 334 -5.22 1.11 27.56
C PRO A 334 -4.07 0.13 27.31
N LEU A 335 -4.21 -0.73 26.29
CA LEU A 335 -3.30 -1.84 26.02
C LEU A 335 -1.85 -1.37 25.76
N GLY A 336 -1.68 -0.23 25.09
CA GLY A 336 -0.36 0.38 24.86
C GLY A 336 0.34 0.69 26.17
N LEU A 337 -0.34 1.38 27.09
CA LEU A 337 0.22 1.75 28.38
C LEU A 337 0.58 0.54 29.24
N LEU A 338 -0.29 -0.47 29.25
CA LEU A 338 0.01 -1.73 29.92
C LEU A 338 1.27 -2.39 29.33
N THR A 339 1.41 -2.38 28.00
CA THR A 339 2.58 -2.95 27.31
C THR A 339 3.87 -2.24 27.68
N ASP A 340 3.86 -0.91 27.78
CA ASP A 340 5.05 -0.14 28.14
C ASP A 340 5.51 -0.44 29.56
N GLN A 341 4.56 -0.46 30.52
CA GLN A 341 4.88 -0.75 31.91
C GLN A 341 5.37 -2.19 32.08
N ILE A 342 4.77 -3.15 31.38
CA ILE A 342 5.20 -4.55 31.40
C ILE A 342 6.57 -4.72 30.74
N GLY A 343 6.87 -3.99 29.66
CA GLY A 343 8.19 -4.02 29.02
C GLY A 343 9.31 -3.51 29.92
N VAL A 344 9.06 -2.44 30.69
CA VAL A 344 10.00 -1.97 31.73
C VAL A 344 10.23 -3.04 32.79
N ILE A 345 9.16 -3.69 33.26
CA ILE A 345 9.26 -4.77 34.23
C ILE A 345 10.07 -5.94 33.66
N GLU A 346 9.79 -6.35 32.42
CA GLU A 346 10.44 -7.47 31.74
C GLU A 346 11.94 -7.22 31.54
N ALA A 347 12.33 -6.03 31.09
CA ALA A 347 13.73 -5.68 30.89
C ALA A 347 14.52 -5.73 32.21
N GLU A 348 14.05 -5.02 33.23
CA GLU A 348 14.70 -4.98 34.55
C GLU A 348 14.72 -6.36 35.21
N PHE A 349 13.65 -7.13 35.05
CA PHE A 349 13.55 -8.48 35.60
C PHE A 349 14.53 -9.44 34.90
N SER A 350 14.64 -9.37 33.57
CA SER A 350 15.56 -10.20 32.79
C SER A 350 17.01 -9.93 33.17
N ASP A 351 17.40 -8.66 33.31
CA ASP A 351 18.76 -8.28 33.69
C ASP A 351 19.06 -8.69 35.14
N ALA A 352 18.14 -8.43 36.06
CA ALA A 352 18.29 -8.85 37.45
C ALA A 352 18.27 -10.38 37.64
N GLN A 353 17.68 -11.15 36.72
CA GLN A 353 17.79 -12.62 36.70
C GLN A 353 19.19 -13.08 36.29
N LYS A 354 19.81 -12.44 35.29
CA LYS A 354 21.20 -12.73 34.88
C LYS A 354 22.19 -12.43 36.01
N GLU A 355 21.92 -11.38 36.78
CA GLU A 355 22.70 -10.98 37.96
C GLU A 355 22.31 -11.75 39.24
N GLU A 356 21.37 -12.69 39.14
CA GLU A 356 20.83 -13.48 40.23
C GLU A 356 20.31 -12.69 41.46
N ALA A 357 19.77 -11.49 41.23
CA ALA A 357 19.36 -10.60 42.30
C ALA A 357 18.31 -11.26 43.25
N PRO A 358 18.38 -11.06 44.58
CA PRO A 358 17.52 -11.77 45.53
C PRO A 358 16.01 -11.57 45.34
N TRP A 359 15.60 -10.43 44.77
CA TRP A 359 14.18 -10.11 44.53
C TRP A 359 13.58 -10.84 43.33
N THR A 360 14.41 -11.40 42.44
CA THR A 360 13.95 -12.18 41.28
C THR A 360 13.72 -13.67 41.61
N ARG A 361 14.03 -14.10 42.84
CA ARG A 361 13.89 -15.49 43.29
C ARG A 361 12.55 -15.75 43.99
N ARG A 362 12.15 -17.03 44.04
CA ARG A 362 10.96 -17.53 44.79
C ARG A 362 9.65 -16.88 44.31
N GLY A 363 8.71 -16.64 45.23
CA GLY A 363 7.34 -16.20 44.90
C GLY A 363 7.25 -14.85 44.17
N ALA A 364 8.19 -13.92 44.43
CA ALA A 364 8.19 -12.61 43.75
C ALA A 364 8.57 -12.74 42.27
N GLY A 365 9.63 -13.49 41.96
CA GLY A 365 10.02 -13.78 40.58
C GLY A 365 8.96 -14.56 39.81
N LYS A 366 8.34 -15.56 40.44
CA LYS A 366 7.23 -16.31 39.81
C LYS A 366 6.04 -15.40 39.49
N ALA A 367 5.69 -14.48 40.38
CA ALA A 367 4.59 -13.54 40.17
C ALA A 367 4.89 -12.54 39.04
N LEU A 368 6.13 -12.04 38.96
CA LEU A 368 6.58 -11.15 37.88
C LEU A 368 6.53 -11.85 36.52
N GLN A 369 7.06 -13.08 36.43
CA GLN A 369 6.97 -13.87 35.20
C GLN A 369 5.51 -14.12 34.79
N GLN A 370 4.66 -14.51 35.75
CA GLN A 370 3.23 -14.73 35.46
C GLN A 370 2.52 -13.45 35.01
N LEU A 371 2.92 -12.28 35.51
CA LEU A 371 2.38 -10.99 35.06
C LEU A 371 2.77 -10.72 33.60
N ILE A 372 4.03 -10.98 33.22
CA ILE A 372 4.53 -10.86 31.85
C ILE A 372 3.77 -11.84 30.92
N ASP A 373 3.70 -13.11 31.29
CA ASP A 373 3.02 -14.16 30.52
C ASP A 373 1.52 -13.86 30.35
N ASN A 374 0.85 -13.43 31.42
CA ASN A 374 -0.56 -13.04 31.36
C ASN A 374 -0.77 -11.82 30.47
N HIS A 375 0.16 -10.86 30.45
CA HIS A 375 0.06 -9.71 29.56
C HIS A 375 0.27 -10.11 28.10
N GLN A 376 1.19 -11.04 27.83
CA GLN A 376 1.33 -11.64 26.50
C GLN A 376 0.02 -12.32 26.06
N GLN A 377 -0.59 -13.12 26.94
CA GLN A 377 -1.91 -13.72 26.70
C GLN A 377 -2.99 -12.66 26.49
N TYR A 378 -3.01 -11.62 27.33
CA TYR A 378 -3.91 -10.50 27.20
C TYR A 378 -3.80 -9.86 25.83
N ARG A 379 -2.58 -9.58 25.35
CA ARG A 379 -2.30 -9.05 24.01
C ARG A 379 -2.79 -9.96 22.87
N MET A 380 -2.76 -11.29 23.04
CA MET A 380 -3.26 -12.23 22.02
C MET A 380 -4.76 -12.09 21.74
N HIS A 381 -5.55 -11.59 22.70
CA HIS A 381 -6.99 -11.34 22.50
C HIS A 381 -7.33 -9.99 21.86
N PHE A 382 -6.33 -9.14 21.66
CA PHE A 382 -6.43 -7.86 20.94
C PHE A 382 -5.56 -7.90 19.67
N PRO A 383 -5.83 -8.82 18.72
CA PRO A 383 -5.07 -8.89 17.49
C PRO A 383 -5.20 -7.56 16.72
N LEU A 384 -4.13 -7.18 16.05
CA LEU A 384 -4.13 -6.01 15.18
C LEU A 384 -5.14 -6.22 14.06
N ASP A 385 -5.95 -5.19 13.85
CA ASP A 385 -6.89 -5.18 12.73
C ASP A 385 -6.11 -4.91 11.43
N SER A 386 -6.17 -5.87 10.50
CA SER A 386 -5.42 -5.84 9.25
C SER A 386 -5.83 -4.68 8.34
N ASP A 387 -7.07 -4.19 8.44
CA ASP A 387 -7.52 -3.01 7.69
C ASP A 387 -6.93 -1.72 8.26
N ARG A 388 -6.83 -1.63 9.59
CA ARG A 388 -6.20 -0.50 10.27
C ARG A 388 -4.69 -0.45 10.05
N ASP A 389 -4.00 -1.58 10.09
CA ASP A 389 -2.56 -1.62 9.83
C ASP A 389 -2.24 -1.32 8.36
N ARG A 390 -3.06 -1.80 7.41
CA ARG A 390 -3.01 -1.35 6.01
C ARG A 390 -3.18 0.16 5.90
N LEU A 391 -4.15 0.72 6.62
CA LEU A 391 -4.40 2.17 6.63
C LEU A 391 -3.21 2.97 7.18
N TYR A 392 -2.61 2.53 8.29
CA TYR A 392 -1.43 3.19 8.90
C TYR A 392 -0.22 3.18 7.97
N ARG A 393 0.03 2.05 7.31
CA ARG A 393 1.08 1.90 6.32
C ARG A 393 0.86 2.79 5.09
N ALA A 394 -0.38 2.89 4.62
CA ALA A 394 -0.73 3.62 3.42
C ALA A 394 -0.79 5.14 3.62
N ALA A 395 -0.88 5.60 4.87
CA ALA A 395 -0.94 7.01 5.18
C ALA A 395 0.36 7.72 4.75
N PRO A 396 0.29 8.74 3.88
CA PRO A 396 1.47 9.47 3.38
C PRO A 396 1.97 10.48 4.42
N ILE A 397 2.28 10.01 5.64
CA ILE A 397 2.80 10.79 6.75
C ILE A 397 4.32 10.63 6.80
N GLN A 398 5.05 11.75 6.92
CA GLN A 398 6.50 11.74 7.00
C GLN A 398 6.97 11.20 8.36
N THR A 399 7.64 10.04 8.39
CA THR A 399 8.04 9.37 9.64
C THR A 399 9.04 10.17 10.47
N ASP A 400 9.86 11.00 9.83
CA ASP A 400 10.89 11.79 10.50
C ASP A 400 10.29 12.88 11.41
N THR A 401 8.99 13.20 11.21
CA THR A 401 8.22 14.12 12.06
C THR A 401 8.24 13.72 13.54
N LEU A 402 8.32 12.42 13.86
CA LEU A 402 8.31 11.97 15.26
C LEU A 402 9.49 12.53 16.07
N ARG A 403 10.61 12.80 15.41
CA ARG A 403 11.85 13.32 16.02
C ARG A 403 12.04 14.82 15.78
N ASP A 404 11.09 15.49 15.13
CA ASP A 404 11.10 16.94 14.98
C ASP A 404 10.85 17.61 16.35
N PRO A 405 11.78 18.44 16.86
CA PRO A 405 11.58 19.18 18.10
C PRO A 405 10.31 20.02 18.11
N ALA A 406 9.88 20.54 16.95
CA ALA A 406 8.67 21.34 16.84
C ALA A 406 7.39 20.50 16.96
N PHE A 407 7.41 19.25 16.48
CA PHE A 407 6.34 18.29 16.72
C PHE A 407 6.21 17.96 18.21
N LEU A 408 7.33 17.65 18.88
CA LEU A 408 7.33 17.34 20.31
C LEU A 408 6.89 18.55 21.17
N ALA A 409 7.31 19.76 20.81
CA ALA A 409 6.86 20.97 21.49
C ALA A 409 5.36 21.25 21.26
N ASN A 410 4.80 20.87 20.11
CA ASN A 410 3.36 20.97 19.87
C ASN A 410 2.57 19.96 20.73
N GLN A 411 3.09 18.74 20.92
CA GLN A 411 2.51 17.77 21.84
C GLN A 411 2.41 18.29 23.29
N ASP A 412 3.41 19.04 23.77
CA ASP A 412 3.33 19.65 25.11
C ASP A 412 2.23 20.70 25.22
N ARG A 413 2.02 21.49 24.16
CA ARG A 413 0.91 22.46 24.10
C ARG A 413 -0.43 21.75 24.09
N LEU A 414 -0.54 20.63 23.38
CA LEU A 414 -1.75 19.80 23.36
C LEU A 414 -2.09 19.22 24.74
N VAL A 415 -1.09 18.78 25.52
CA VAL A 415 -1.28 18.37 26.92
C VAL A 415 -1.79 19.53 27.78
N ALA A 416 -1.17 20.71 27.66
CA ALA A 416 -1.60 21.90 28.39
C ALA A 416 -3.04 22.31 28.04
N GLY A 417 -3.40 22.25 26.75
CA GLY A 417 -4.74 22.52 26.25
C GLY A 417 -5.77 21.50 26.74
N ALA A 418 -5.44 20.21 26.76
CA ALA A 418 -6.31 19.17 27.31
C ALA A 418 -6.59 19.38 28.81
N ARG A 419 -5.57 19.74 29.61
CA ARG A 419 -5.73 20.06 31.04
C ARG A 419 -6.53 21.33 31.28
N GLU A 420 -6.42 22.35 30.41
CA GLU A 420 -7.31 23.51 30.49
C GLU A 420 -8.76 23.14 30.15
N ALA A 421 -8.95 22.30 29.14
CA ALA A 421 -10.26 21.81 28.74
C ALA A 421 -10.95 20.98 29.82
N GLU A 422 -10.18 20.18 30.54
CA GLU A 422 -10.63 19.40 31.68
C GLU A 422 -11.09 20.30 32.82
N ARG A 423 -10.30 21.32 33.20
CA ARG A 423 -10.71 22.32 34.20
C ARG A 423 -11.98 23.10 33.83
N LYS A 424 -12.24 23.30 32.54
CA LYS A 424 -13.46 23.94 32.03
C LYS A 424 -14.63 22.98 31.83
N GLY A 425 -14.44 21.69 32.13
CA GLY A 425 -15.46 20.66 31.97
C GLY A 425 -15.77 20.30 30.51
N VAL A 426 -14.92 20.68 29.56
CA VAL A 426 -15.11 20.38 28.12
C VAL A 426 -14.67 18.97 27.79
N VAL A 427 -13.65 18.45 28.48
CA VAL A 427 -13.17 17.07 28.36
C VAL A 427 -13.13 16.40 29.73
N THR A 428 -13.10 15.07 29.76
CA THR A 428 -12.96 14.29 31.00
C THR A 428 -11.51 14.26 31.49
N GLU A 429 -11.33 14.02 32.81
CA GLU A 429 -10.02 13.71 33.40
C GLU A 429 -9.35 12.53 32.69
N ARG A 430 -10.14 11.50 32.38
CA ARG A 430 -9.69 10.31 31.63
C ARG A 430 -9.08 10.66 30.27
N LEU A 431 -9.69 11.58 29.52
CA LEU A 431 -9.13 12.03 28.25
C LEU A 431 -7.82 12.81 28.46
N ALA A 432 -7.79 13.73 29.42
CA ALA A 432 -6.62 14.55 29.70
C ALA A 432 -5.41 13.70 30.14
N ASP A 433 -5.63 12.70 30.99
CA ASP A 433 -4.63 11.70 31.38
C ASP A 433 -4.14 10.91 30.16
N GLY A 434 -5.07 10.46 29.31
CA GLY A 434 -4.75 9.73 28.09
C GLY A 434 -3.86 10.52 27.13
N VAL A 435 -4.13 11.83 26.96
CA VAL A 435 -3.29 12.73 26.14
C VAL A 435 -1.89 12.86 26.72
N GLU A 436 -1.76 13.02 28.04
CA GLU A 436 -0.46 13.10 28.71
C GLU A 436 0.36 11.82 28.55
N THR A 437 -0.27 10.65 28.74
CA THR A 437 0.47 9.39 28.61
C THR A 437 0.89 9.11 27.17
N ARG A 438 0.06 9.47 26.18
CA ARG A 438 0.46 9.41 24.76
C ARG A 438 1.68 10.29 24.48
N ARG A 439 1.72 11.51 25.01
CA ARG A 439 2.86 12.43 24.86
C ARG A 439 4.14 11.83 25.47
N GLU A 440 4.05 11.23 26.66
CA GLU A 440 5.19 10.56 27.30
C GLU A 440 5.74 9.42 26.44
N PHE A 441 4.85 8.59 25.89
CA PHE A 441 5.24 7.49 25.01
C PHE A 441 5.91 7.98 23.72
N LEU A 442 5.34 8.99 23.06
CA LEU A 442 5.93 9.60 21.86
C LEU A 442 7.35 10.12 22.12
N ARG A 443 7.59 10.78 23.26
CA ARG A 443 8.93 11.26 23.65
C ARG A 443 9.89 10.12 23.91
N ALA A 444 9.45 9.06 24.57
CA ALA A 444 10.26 7.87 24.79
C ALA A 444 10.73 7.29 23.46
N VAL A 445 9.81 7.07 22.51
CA VAL A 445 10.14 6.52 21.18
C VAL A 445 10.99 7.49 20.35
N ALA A 446 10.73 8.80 20.42
CA ALA A 446 11.53 9.81 19.72
C ALA A 446 12.99 9.85 20.20
N SER A 447 13.25 9.50 21.47
CA SER A 447 14.60 9.39 22.02
C SER A 447 15.36 8.11 21.60
N MET A 448 14.64 7.13 21.05
CA MET A 448 15.22 5.88 20.59
C MET A 448 15.74 6.00 19.14
N PRO A 449 16.76 5.21 18.76
CA PRO A 449 17.19 5.09 17.37
C PRO A 449 16.01 4.71 16.46
N LYS A 450 15.98 5.27 15.25
CA LYS A 450 14.96 4.90 14.26
C LYS A 450 15.07 3.42 13.96
N THR A 451 13.94 2.72 14.06
CA THR A 451 13.83 1.30 13.73
C THR A 451 13.06 1.17 12.42
N ASP A 452 13.75 0.72 11.38
CA ASP A 452 13.12 0.43 10.08
C ASP A 452 12.48 -0.97 10.05
N THR A 453 12.77 -1.79 11.06
CA THR A 453 12.17 -3.13 11.21
C THR A 453 10.70 -2.99 11.63
N PRO A 454 9.76 -3.61 10.90
CA PRO A 454 8.38 -3.73 11.36
C PRO A 454 8.33 -4.36 12.75
N ALA A 455 7.45 -3.87 13.64
CA ALA A 455 7.36 -4.40 15.00
C ALA A 455 7.03 -5.91 14.96
N ASP A 456 7.76 -6.71 15.75
CA ASP A 456 7.43 -8.13 15.94
C ASP A 456 6.06 -8.24 16.60
N LEU A 457 5.09 -8.71 15.82
CA LEU A 457 3.69 -8.78 16.21
C LEU A 457 3.19 -10.19 15.94
N PHE A 458 2.52 -10.77 16.94
CA PHE A 458 1.72 -11.97 16.79
C PHE A 458 0.51 -11.62 15.91
N VAL A 459 0.68 -11.83 14.61
CA VAL A 459 -0.38 -11.81 13.59
C VAL A 459 -0.58 -13.26 13.15
N ASP A 460 -1.83 -13.66 12.90
CA ASP A 460 -2.13 -14.97 12.32
C ASP A 460 -1.23 -15.20 11.08
N PRO A 461 -0.57 -16.35 10.93
CA PRO A 461 0.30 -16.64 9.79
C PRO A 461 -0.36 -16.43 8.42
N ASN A 462 -1.70 -16.49 8.34
CA ASN A 462 -2.47 -16.26 7.12
C ASN A 462 -2.80 -14.79 6.84
N ASP A 463 -2.65 -13.90 7.83
CA ASP A 463 -2.98 -12.46 7.75
C ASP A 463 -1.74 -11.57 7.63
N ARG A 464 -0.55 -12.15 7.45
CA ARG A 464 0.71 -11.42 7.36
C ARG A 464 0.83 -10.61 6.06
N ILE A 465 0.27 -9.42 6.10
CA ILE A 465 0.82 -8.23 5.43
C ILE A 465 1.98 -7.78 6.31
N SER A 466 3.07 -7.25 5.73
CA SER A 466 4.12 -6.65 6.56
C SER A 466 3.47 -5.57 7.48
N PRO A 467 3.76 -5.54 8.78
CA PRO A 467 3.16 -4.54 9.66
C PRO A 467 3.74 -3.13 9.40
N PRO A 468 3.05 -2.04 9.78
CA PRO A 468 3.66 -0.71 9.78
C PRO A 468 4.85 -0.67 10.76
N THR A 469 5.82 0.20 10.50
CA THR A 469 6.87 0.48 11.50
C THR A 469 6.25 1.15 12.73
N LEU A 470 6.96 1.13 13.87
CA LEU A 470 6.50 1.79 15.09
C LEU A 470 6.23 3.28 14.86
N ASP A 471 7.12 3.98 14.16
CA ASP A 471 6.98 5.39 13.81
C ASP A 471 5.73 5.65 12.94
N GLN A 472 5.52 4.85 11.90
CA GLN A 472 4.34 4.95 11.02
C GLN A 472 3.05 4.79 11.82
N ARG A 473 3.00 3.78 12.69
CA ARG A 473 1.84 3.53 13.54
C ARG A 473 1.57 4.70 14.47
N LEU A 474 2.58 5.21 15.16
CA LEU A 474 2.40 6.29 16.13
C LEU A 474 1.92 7.58 15.49
N LEU A 475 2.52 7.97 14.36
CA LEU A 475 2.13 9.20 13.68
C LEU A 475 0.75 9.08 13.02
N ALA A 476 0.39 7.91 12.50
CA ALA A 476 -0.96 7.65 11.99
C ALA A 476 -2.01 7.66 13.12
N GLN A 477 -1.69 7.11 14.28
CA GLN A 477 -2.53 7.17 15.48
C GLN A 477 -2.70 8.61 15.98
N GLU A 478 -1.63 9.40 16.01
CA GLU A 478 -1.69 10.83 16.37
C GLU A 478 -2.57 11.60 15.39
N SER A 479 -2.38 11.40 14.08
CA SER A 479 -3.24 12.02 13.08
C SER A 479 -4.70 11.65 13.29
N GLY A 480 -5.01 10.36 13.48
CA GLY A 480 -6.38 9.89 13.65
C GLY A 480 -7.04 10.46 14.90
N PHE A 481 -6.33 10.40 16.03
CA PHE A 481 -6.85 10.88 17.32
C PHE A 481 -7.17 12.39 17.29
N TRP A 482 -6.24 13.21 16.82
CA TRP A 482 -6.43 14.67 16.82
C TRP A 482 -7.40 15.16 15.74
N ASP A 483 -7.47 14.49 14.59
CA ASP A 483 -8.50 14.80 13.58
C ASP A 483 -9.90 14.38 14.09
N ALA A 484 -10.03 13.27 14.82
CA ALA A 484 -11.28 12.88 15.48
C ALA A 484 -11.68 13.85 16.61
N MET A 485 -10.71 14.39 17.37
CA MET A 485 -10.96 15.45 18.36
C MET A 485 -11.47 16.73 17.70
N LEU A 486 -10.82 17.19 16.61
CA LEU A 486 -11.25 18.37 15.87
C LEU A 486 -12.65 18.22 15.26
N GLN A 487 -13.05 17.02 14.84
CA GLN A 487 -14.40 16.80 14.33
C GLN A 487 -15.49 16.97 15.42
N ARG A 488 -15.12 16.96 16.70
CA ARG A 488 -16.01 17.22 17.85
C ARG A 488 -15.98 18.70 18.30
N SER A 489 -15.62 19.63 17.41
CA SER A 489 -15.25 21.02 17.73
C SER A 489 -16.35 21.93 18.30
N ALA A 490 -17.63 21.53 18.36
CA ALA A 490 -18.70 22.43 18.76
C ALA A 490 -18.47 23.03 20.17
N ASN A 491 -17.94 22.24 21.11
CA ASN A 491 -17.65 22.67 22.47
C ASN A 491 -16.16 23.07 22.69
N LEU A 492 -15.24 22.61 21.83
CA LEU A 492 -13.81 22.95 21.90
C LEU A 492 -13.50 24.41 21.52
N GLY A 493 -14.41 25.07 20.81
CA GLY A 493 -14.28 26.48 20.43
C GLY A 493 -14.13 27.45 21.62
N GLN A 494 -14.46 27.01 22.84
CA GLN A 494 -14.22 27.75 24.08
C GLN A 494 -12.73 27.85 24.47
N ILE A 495 -11.86 27.10 23.78
CA ILE A 495 -10.41 27.03 24.02
C ILE A 495 -9.69 27.13 22.67
N GLY A 496 -9.76 28.32 22.07
CA GLY A 496 -9.25 28.56 20.70
C GLY A 496 -7.76 28.24 20.51
N SER A 497 -6.93 28.33 21.55
CA SER A 497 -5.53 27.89 21.52
C SER A 497 -5.41 26.38 21.29
N PHE A 498 -6.24 25.57 21.97
CA PHE A 498 -6.20 24.12 21.87
C PHE A 498 -6.60 23.64 20.47
N VAL A 499 -7.64 24.23 19.89
CA VAL A 499 -8.06 23.97 18.49
C VAL A 499 -6.95 24.34 17.50
N LYS A 500 -6.29 25.48 17.72
CA LYS A 500 -5.17 25.92 16.89
C LYS A 500 -4.00 24.94 16.96
N ASP A 501 -3.63 24.48 18.16
CA ASP A 501 -2.52 23.53 18.34
C ASP A 501 -2.81 22.18 17.67
N MET A 502 -4.05 21.69 17.72
CA MET A 502 -4.49 20.49 16.99
C MET A 502 -4.37 20.66 15.48
N GLY A 503 -4.78 21.82 14.97
CA GLY A 503 -4.63 22.17 13.55
C GLY A 503 -3.17 22.22 13.12
N GLU A 504 -2.30 22.82 13.93
CA GLU A 504 -0.86 22.88 13.67
C GLU A 504 -0.24 21.47 13.61
N LEU A 505 -0.59 20.58 14.54
CA LEU A 505 -0.13 19.19 14.52
C LEU A 505 -0.46 18.50 13.20
N LEU A 506 -1.72 18.58 12.78
CA LEU A 506 -2.18 17.94 11.55
C LEU A 506 -1.54 18.58 10.32
N SER A 507 -1.34 19.89 10.30
CA SER A 507 -0.58 20.54 9.23
C SER A 507 0.86 20.05 9.14
N ARG A 508 1.50 19.73 10.27
CA ARG A 508 2.86 19.16 10.28
C ARG A 508 2.87 17.71 9.78
N LEU A 509 1.94 16.88 10.26
CA LEU A 509 1.86 15.47 9.85
C LEU A 509 1.52 15.31 8.36
N TRP A 510 0.75 16.24 7.80
CA TRP A 510 0.25 16.19 6.42
C TRP A 510 0.86 17.25 5.50
N GLY A 511 1.92 17.94 5.94
CA GLY A 511 2.60 19.04 5.24
C GLY A 511 2.94 18.74 3.80
#